data_AF-A0A7V5P4J5-F1
#
_entry.id   AF-A0A7V5P4J5-F1
#
_cell.length_a   1.000
_cell.length_b   1.000
_cell.length_c   1.000
_cell.angle_alpha   90.00
_cell.angle_beta   90.00
_cell.angle_gamma   90.00
#
_symmetry.space_group_name_H-M   'P 1'
#
loop_
_entity.id
_entity.type
_entity.pdbx_description
1 polymer ?
#
loop_
_entity_poly.entity_id
_entity_poly.type
_entity_poly.pdbx_seq_one_letter_code
_entity_poly.pdbx_strand_id
1 'polypeptide(L)'
;ALGNPGYYNEDSPFLPAGISVEDYNNWINSPDRCSKPLIVDEPPYNCNAEYNPECKYPLISFCDGEEPIDKKDPNYYEEAGKYDPYYPNHNKPMVVALAVDYNRNGLRDYGEPVIFNAHERFRDTGVDGCFDEDEDGQGGCCFTDRSKCKYDSKNNPDPNGDNYNVWDNFRGTEKNGLYDEGEPFDDFGLDGVRADSNKGIPPDFGEGNGRFDYSPNMLNFFAHDMRLNIIKIAEKDINILKNLDIYLDAGIRDIFLSAADSIGPIGALRSYGLDARVYDDFFSTPNAILPGVTESEYMERIPSIDFSRRSFGRYVLVRYGNPNATKKQILDGDGAHVGTASQVINRFLTFLAFASKRFPKWDKKPVNTSLSGLNQNKWFYSKSLKSYRRYAISLPPGYNDEENKDRRYPVVYLMHGYGMEPGDMGAAGSIFQTYMAQGALPKFIIVYPDGKCCYRNIKTDEVECGCTGSSNPGMQACVGPDGKERDIPNSDLVRKCNRGSFYTNAVSNIWAQSRKDSDKFIANYEDSLLDLIEYIDLNYRTRQPEEVEEKY
;
A
#
# COMPACT_ATOMS: atom_id res chain seq x y z
N ALA A 1 2.80 12.48 -1.60
CA ALA A 1 1.81 11.41 -1.31
C ALA A 1 1.15 10.97 -2.60
N LEU A 2 0.36 9.89 -2.60
CA LEU A 2 -0.58 9.57 -3.69
C LEU A 2 -1.73 10.60 -3.81
N GLY A 3 -1.82 11.49 -2.84
CA GLY A 3 -2.86 12.49 -2.71
C GLY A 3 -3.45 12.40 -1.31
N ASN A 4 -4.51 13.14 -1.06
CA ASN A 4 -5.37 12.99 0.10
C ASN A 4 -6.67 12.32 -0.38
N PRO A 5 -6.88 11.02 -0.11
CA PRO A 5 -8.05 10.32 -0.61
C PRO A 5 -9.34 10.82 0.04
N GLY A 6 -9.24 11.52 1.17
CA GLY A 6 -10.38 12.05 1.91
C GLY A 6 -10.94 13.36 1.38
N TYR A 7 -10.21 14.07 0.51
CA TYR A 7 -10.58 15.42 0.10
C TYR A 7 -10.12 15.72 -1.33
N TYR A 8 -10.85 16.60 -1.98
CA TYR A 8 -10.35 17.34 -3.13
C TYR A 8 -10.00 18.77 -2.72
N ASN A 9 -8.81 19.22 -3.10
CA ASN A 9 -8.38 20.60 -2.97
C ASN A 9 -7.64 20.99 -4.25
N GLU A 10 -8.13 22.04 -4.91
CA GLU A 10 -7.61 22.53 -6.19
C GLU A 10 -6.18 23.09 -6.10
N ASP A 11 -5.82 23.67 -4.96
CA ASP A 11 -4.50 24.23 -4.68
C ASP A 11 -3.48 23.15 -4.29
N SER A 12 -3.96 22.04 -3.71
CA SER A 12 -3.10 20.98 -3.18
C SER A 12 -3.76 19.60 -3.26
N PRO A 13 -3.12 18.61 -3.90
CA PRO A 13 -3.60 17.23 -3.83
C PRO A 13 -3.35 16.58 -2.47
N PHE A 14 -2.74 17.27 -1.49
CA PHE A 14 -2.42 16.71 -0.16
C PHE A 14 -3.25 17.32 0.98
N LEU A 15 -3.64 18.59 0.86
CA LEU A 15 -4.35 19.29 1.94
C LEU A 15 -5.86 19.06 1.84
N PRO A 16 -6.60 19.14 2.96
CA PRO A 16 -8.05 19.23 2.96
C PRO A 16 -8.55 20.44 2.16
N ALA A 17 -9.81 20.39 1.71
CA ALA A 17 -10.45 21.52 1.04
C ALA A 17 -10.45 22.78 1.91
N GLY A 18 -10.35 23.96 1.29
CA GLY A 18 -10.34 25.26 1.99
C GLY A 18 -9.01 25.64 2.68
N ILE A 19 -7.99 24.77 2.67
CA ILE A 19 -6.66 25.12 3.19
C ILE A 19 -5.69 25.41 2.05
N SER A 20 -5.15 26.62 2.02
CA SER A 20 -4.11 26.99 1.07
C SER A 20 -2.74 26.41 1.46
N VAL A 21 -1.86 26.24 0.47
CA VAL A 21 -0.47 25.84 0.71
C VAL A 21 0.27 26.85 1.59
N GLU A 22 -0.05 28.14 1.47
CA GLU A 22 0.57 29.20 2.27
C GLU A 22 0.17 29.09 3.74
N ASP A 23 -1.13 28.96 4.02
CA ASP A 23 -1.64 28.81 5.39
C ASP A 23 -1.08 27.55 6.05
N TYR A 24 -1.07 26.43 5.33
CA TYR A 24 -0.45 25.20 5.82
C TYR A 24 1.02 25.40 6.18
N ASN A 25 1.82 26.02 5.30
CA ASN A 25 3.25 26.21 5.55
C ASN A 25 3.50 27.18 6.71
N ASN A 26 2.68 28.21 6.88
CA ASN A 26 2.75 29.11 8.03
C ASN A 26 2.41 28.35 9.34
N TRP A 27 1.34 27.56 9.31
CA TRP A 27 0.86 26.81 10.47
C TRP A 27 1.82 25.69 10.89
N ILE A 28 2.24 24.81 9.99
CA ILE A 28 3.05 23.63 10.33
C ILE A 28 4.40 24.01 10.96
N ASN A 29 4.96 25.16 10.55
CA ASN A 29 6.21 25.70 11.06
C ASN A 29 6.04 26.54 12.34
N SER A 30 4.81 26.83 12.75
CA SER A 30 4.53 27.59 13.97
C SER A 30 4.75 26.74 15.23
N PRO A 31 5.39 27.27 16.30
CA PRO A 31 5.54 26.55 17.56
C PRO A 31 4.21 26.30 18.28
N ASP A 32 3.19 27.12 18.02
CA ASP A 32 1.86 27.08 18.65
C ASP A 32 0.77 26.46 17.76
N ARG A 33 1.14 25.76 16.69
CA ARG A 33 0.21 25.14 15.71
C ARG A 33 -0.90 24.28 16.34
N CYS A 34 -0.62 23.60 17.45
CA CYS A 34 -1.62 22.75 18.11
C CYS A 34 -2.58 23.53 19.02
N SER A 35 -2.22 24.74 19.47
CA SER A 35 -3.12 25.63 20.21
C SER A 35 -3.76 26.72 19.34
N LYS A 36 -3.33 26.81 18.07
CA LYS A 36 -3.90 27.69 17.04
C LYS A 36 -4.13 26.89 15.77
N PRO A 37 -5.27 26.19 15.67
CA PRO A 37 -5.57 25.44 14.47
C PRO A 37 -5.80 26.37 13.27
N LEU A 38 -5.60 25.84 12.06
CA LEU A 38 -6.21 26.38 10.86
C LEU A 38 -7.73 26.21 10.96
N ILE A 39 -8.48 27.22 10.49
CA ILE A 39 -9.93 27.27 10.56
C ILE A 39 -10.47 27.43 9.14
N VAL A 40 -11.41 26.59 8.76
CA VAL A 40 -12.20 26.65 7.52
C VAL A 40 -13.66 26.88 7.92
N ASP A 41 -14.17 28.10 7.76
CA ASP A 41 -15.52 28.50 8.25
C ASP A 41 -16.43 29.01 7.11
N GLU A 42 -16.07 28.77 5.85
CA GLU A 42 -16.79 29.27 4.69
C GLU A 42 -17.23 28.14 3.75
N PRO A 43 -18.50 28.14 3.30
CA PRO A 43 -18.99 27.22 2.27
C PRO A 43 -18.23 27.36 0.93
N PRO A 44 -18.04 26.27 0.18
CA PRO A 44 -18.52 24.91 0.47
C PRO A 44 -17.54 24.14 1.37
N TYR A 45 -16.38 24.70 1.68
CA TYR A 45 -15.26 23.97 2.26
C TYR A 45 -15.49 23.49 3.70
N ASN A 46 -16.41 24.11 4.43
CA ASN A 46 -16.81 23.67 5.76
C ASN A 46 -18.06 22.75 5.76
N CYS A 47 -18.65 22.47 4.60
CA CYS A 47 -19.86 21.65 4.48
C CYS A 47 -19.56 20.15 4.57
N ASN A 48 -20.53 19.40 5.10
CA ASN A 48 -20.55 17.94 5.06
C ASN A 48 -21.97 17.43 5.35
N ALA A 49 -22.51 16.56 4.49
CA ALA A 49 -23.89 16.09 4.60
C ALA A 49 -24.22 15.41 5.95
N GLU A 50 -23.28 14.64 6.51
CA GLU A 50 -23.53 13.83 7.70
C GLU A 50 -23.38 14.64 9.00
N TYR A 51 -22.41 15.55 9.05
CA TYR A 51 -21.94 16.17 10.28
C TYR A 51 -21.99 17.70 10.28
N ASN A 52 -22.10 18.36 9.13
CA ASN A 52 -22.28 19.81 9.04
C ASN A 52 -23.17 20.21 7.83
N PRO A 53 -24.42 19.72 7.75
CA PRO A 53 -25.27 19.87 6.55
C PRO A 53 -25.76 21.30 6.28
N GLU A 54 -25.68 22.17 7.30
CA GLU A 54 -25.98 23.60 7.16
C GLU A 54 -24.71 24.45 7.00
N CYS A 55 -23.53 23.82 6.91
CA CYS A 55 -22.22 24.49 6.81
C CYS A 55 -22.02 25.54 7.92
N LYS A 56 -22.55 25.26 9.11
CA LYS A 56 -22.68 26.23 10.22
C LYS A 56 -21.45 26.28 11.11
N TYR A 57 -20.78 25.15 11.25
CA TYR A 57 -19.64 25.00 12.15
C TYR A 57 -18.33 25.11 11.37
N PRO A 58 -17.29 25.72 11.95
CA PRO A 58 -15.97 25.69 11.33
C PRO A 58 -15.41 24.28 11.35
N LEU A 59 -14.59 23.98 10.36
CA LEU A 59 -13.68 22.85 10.40
C LEU A 59 -12.31 23.30 10.85
N ILE A 60 -11.64 22.51 11.66
CA ILE A 60 -10.33 22.84 12.21
C ILE A 60 -9.29 21.76 11.90
N SER A 61 -8.07 22.19 11.60
CA SER A 61 -6.92 21.29 11.73
C SER A 61 -6.72 20.95 13.21
N PHE A 62 -6.14 19.80 13.54
CA PHE A 62 -5.95 19.42 14.93
C PHE A 62 -4.62 18.69 15.15
N CYS A 63 -4.24 18.52 16.41
CA CYS A 63 -3.12 17.69 16.80
C CYS A 63 -3.61 16.53 17.66
N ASP A 64 -3.26 15.31 17.27
CA ASP A 64 -3.55 14.06 17.96
C ASP A 64 -2.28 13.21 18.00
N GLY A 65 -2.03 12.47 19.08
CA GLY A 65 -0.89 11.56 19.12
C GLY A 65 -0.84 10.72 20.39
N GLU A 66 0.17 9.85 20.49
CA GLU A 66 0.38 8.96 21.64
C GLU A 66 0.46 9.78 22.93
N GLU A 67 -0.64 9.76 23.68
CA GLU A 67 -0.60 9.95 25.13
C GLU A 67 0.54 9.09 25.67
N PRO A 68 1.44 9.61 26.52
CA PRO A 68 2.57 8.87 27.03
C PRO A 68 2.07 7.86 28.07
N ILE A 69 1.49 6.78 27.59
CA ILE A 69 1.25 5.59 28.38
C ILE A 69 2.58 4.84 28.44
N ASP A 70 3.02 4.49 29.65
CA ASP A 70 4.26 3.73 29.80
C ASP A 70 4.11 2.41 29.03
N LYS A 71 5.06 2.08 28.15
CA LYS A 71 5.09 0.81 27.43
C LYS A 71 5.14 -0.41 28.36
N LYS A 72 5.46 -0.20 29.64
CA LYS A 72 5.43 -1.20 30.71
C LYS A 72 4.07 -1.31 31.41
N ASP A 73 3.13 -0.40 31.15
CA ASP A 73 1.78 -0.49 31.67
C ASP A 73 1.14 -1.79 31.16
N PRO A 74 0.59 -2.66 32.04
CA PRO A 74 -0.11 -3.87 31.62
C PRO A 74 -1.28 -3.62 30.65
N ASN A 75 -1.83 -2.40 30.67
CA ASN A 75 -2.91 -1.93 29.82
C ASN A 75 -2.41 -1.08 28.65
N TYR A 76 -1.09 -0.99 28.41
CA TYR A 76 -0.53 -0.17 27.32
C TYR A 76 -1.25 -0.41 25.99
N TYR A 77 -1.48 -1.66 25.60
CA TYR A 77 -2.14 -1.97 24.32
C TYR A 77 -3.66 -1.66 24.30
N GLU A 78 -4.29 -1.51 25.47
CA GLU A 78 -5.70 -1.14 25.59
C GLU A 78 -5.87 0.38 25.62
N GLU A 79 -4.92 1.10 26.22
CA GLU A 79 -4.97 2.56 26.35
C GLU A 79 -4.23 3.28 25.21
N ALA A 80 -3.19 2.68 24.61
CA ALA A 80 -2.39 3.32 23.57
C ALA A 80 -3.22 3.57 22.32
N GLY A 81 -3.24 4.84 21.88
CA GLY A 81 -4.03 5.27 20.73
C GLY A 81 -5.47 5.65 21.07
N LYS A 82 -5.90 5.56 22.34
CA LYS A 82 -7.08 6.33 22.78
C LYS A 82 -6.79 7.82 22.63
N TYR A 83 -7.83 8.55 22.28
CA TYR A 83 -7.78 9.98 22.11
C TYR A 83 -8.41 10.68 23.30
N ASP A 84 -7.62 11.42 24.07
CA ASP A 84 -8.07 12.34 25.12
C ASP A 84 -7.86 13.80 24.68
N PRO A 85 -8.91 14.54 24.32
CA PRO A 85 -8.81 15.93 23.90
C PRO A 85 -8.27 16.87 25.00
N TYR A 86 -8.34 16.46 26.28
CA TYR A 86 -7.85 17.24 27.40
C TYR A 86 -6.37 17.00 27.71
N TYR A 87 -5.71 16.12 26.95
CA TYR A 87 -4.30 15.87 27.12
C TYR A 87 -3.48 17.13 26.71
N PRO A 88 -2.74 17.76 27.64
CA PRO A 88 -2.20 19.10 27.43
C PRO A 88 -1.03 19.18 26.43
N ASN A 89 -0.50 18.03 25.97
CA ASN A 89 0.72 17.97 25.17
C ASN A 89 0.53 17.30 23.81
N HIS A 90 -0.68 17.35 23.24
CA HIS A 90 -0.88 17.00 21.84
C HIS A 90 0.01 17.86 20.95
N ASN A 91 1.02 17.24 20.33
CA ASN A 91 2.06 17.93 19.56
C ASN A 91 2.27 17.37 18.14
N LYS A 92 1.46 16.37 17.78
CA LYS A 92 1.52 15.66 16.51
C LYS A 92 0.39 16.16 15.62
N PRO A 93 0.66 17.01 14.62
CA PRO A 93 -0.38 17.56 13.77
C PRO A 93 -0.99 16.48 12.88
N MET A 94 -2.32 16.44 12.81
CA MET A 94 -3.06 15.74 11.77
C MET A 94 -3.24 16.69 10.60
N VAL A 95 -2.46 16.48 9.53
CA VAL A 95 -2.35 17.44 8.42
C VAL A 95 -3.28 17.14 7.24
N VAL A 96 -3.87 15.95 7.21
CA VAL A 96 -4.65 15.45 6.07
C VAL A 96 -6.15 15.40 6.34
N ALA A 97 -6.60 15.83 7.52
CA ALA A 97 -8.00 15.78 7.89
C ALA A 97 -8.40 16.96 8.77
N LEU A 98 -9.69 17.28 8.75
CA LEU A 98 -10.29 18.35 9.56
C LEU A 98 -11.40 17.78 10.44
N ALA A 99 -11.53 18.34 11.64
CA ALA A 99 -12.61 18.04 12.56
C ALA A 99 -13.64 19.16 12.55
N VAL A 100 -14.92 18.84 12.72
CA VAL A 100 -15.97 19.84 12.93
C VAL A 100 -15.86 20.39 14.35
N ASP A 101 -15.70 21.70 14.51
CA ASP A 101 -15.63 22.36 15.82
C ASP A 101 -17.02 22.91 16.19
N TYR A 102 -17.80 22.09 16.90
CA TYR A 102 -19.18 22.41 17.23
C TYR A 102 -19.30 23.53 18.27
N ASN A 103 -18.35 23.60 19.19
CA ASN A 103 -18.38 24.55 20.30
C ASN A 103 -17.51 25.80 20.06
N ARG A 104 -16.78 25.85 18.94
CA ARG A 104 -15.93 26.95 18.49
C ARG A 104 -14.77 27.25 19.44
N ASN A 105 -14.21 26.23 20.09
CA ASN A 105 -13.09 26.39 21.03
C ASN A 105 -11.71 26.17 20.37
N GLY A 106 -11.67 25.74 19.10
CA GLY A 106 -10.42 25.46 18.38
C GLY A 106 -9.68 24.20 18.85
N LEU A 107 -10.36 23.29 19.54
CA LEU A 107 -9.87 21.99 19.96
C LEU A 107 -10.85 20.93 19.46
N ARG A 108 -10.33 19.81 18.97
CA ARG A 108 -11.20 18.67 18.63
C ARG A 108 -11.67 18.03 19.94
N ASP A 109 -12.94 18.13 20.28
CA ASP A 109 -13.52 17.52 21.47
C ASP A 109 -14.06 16.11 21.22
N TYR A 110 -14.42 15.42 22.31
CA TYR A 110 -15.21 14.19 22.20
C TYR A 110 -16.52 14.46 21.48
N GLY A 111 -16.82 13.64 20.47
CA GLY A 111 -18.04 13.77 19.66
C GLY A 111 -17.91 14.74 18.49
N GLU A 112 -16.77 15.41 18.33
CA GLU A 112 -16.45 16.21 17.14
C GLU A 112 -15.88 15.32 16.03
N PRO A 113 -16.64 15.13 14.94
CA PRO A 113 -16.28 14.18 13.89
C PRO A 113 -15.16 14.73 13.02
N VAL A 114 -14.30 13.82 12.56
CA VAL A 114 -13.37 14.07 11.46
C VAL A 114 -14.10 13.73 10.17
N ILE A 115 -14.20 14.70 9.26
CA ILE A 115 -14.99 14.52 8.04
C ILE A 115 -14.13 13.97 6.90
N PHE A 116 -14.77 13.32 5.93
CA PHE A 116 -14.16 12.86 4.69
C PHE A 116 -15.16 13.09 3.56
N ASN A 117 -14.71 13.78 2.51
CA ASN A 117 -15.49 14.18 1.34
C ASN A 117 -14.78 13.63 0.09
N ALA A 118 -14.69 12.30 0.03
CA ALA A 118 -13.90 11.57 -0.96
C ALA A 118 -14.64 11.30 -2.28
N HIS A 119 -15.97 11.25 -2.22
CA HIS A 119 -16.89 10.94 -3.31
C HIS A 119 -18.28 11.51 -2.99
N GLU A 120 -19.13 11.60 -4.01
CA GLU A 120 -20.55 11.94 -3.83
C GLU A 120 -21.30 10.86 -3.04
N ARG A 121 -22.45 11.20 -2.45
CA ARG A 121 -23.23 10.20 -1.69
C ARG A 121 -23.99 9.34 -2.67
N PHE A 122 -23.86 8.03 -2.53
CA PHE A 122 -24.64 7.06 -3.27
C PHE A 122 -25.34 6.09 -2.33
N ARG A 123 -26.34 5.40 -2.84
CA ARG A 123 -27.03 4.32 -2.15
C ARG A 123 -26.44 3.05 -2.73
N ASP A 124 -25.69 2.35 -1.89
CA ASP A 124 -25.06 1.05 -2.17
C ASP A 124 -26.14 -0.04 -2.15
N THR A 125 -27.11 0.11 -3.05
CA THR A 125 -28.30 -0.74 -3.26
C THR A 125 -28.04 -1.81 -4.30
N GLY A 126 -26.85 -1.82 -4.92
CA GLY A 126 -26.66 -2.56 -6.15
C GLY A 126 -27.34 -1.91 -7.34
N VAL A 127 -27.01 -2.44 -8.52
CA VAL A 127 -27.40 -1.88 -9.82
C VAL A 127 -28.90 -1.96 -10.11
N ASP A 128 -29.65 -2.75 -9.33
CA ASP A 128 -31.10 -2.83 -9.44
C ASP A 128 -31.83 -1.66 -8.74
N GLY A 129 -31.13 -0.93 -7.86
CA GLY A 129 -31.60 0.28 -7.19
C GLY A 129 -32.50 0.04 -5.97
N CYS A 130 -32.53 -1.16 -5.37
CA CYS A 130 -33.26 -1.44 -4.14
C CYS A 130 -32.37 -2.08 -3.09
N PHE A 131 -32.55 -1.70 -1.82
CA PHE A 131 -32.01 -2.51 -0.74
C PHE A 131 -32.76 -3.83 -0.65
N ASP A 132 -32.10 -4.85 -0.10
CA ASP A 132 -32.66 -6.15 0.32
C ASP A 132 -34.16 -6.16 0.63
N GLU A 133 -34.63 -5.28 1.54
CA GLU A 133 -36.01 -5.26 2.02
C GLU A 133 -37.04 -4.86 0.94
N ASP A 134 -36.57 -4.30 -0.16
CA ASP A 134 -37.30 -3.76 -1.29
C ASP A 134 -37.16 -4.61 -2.56
N GLU A 135 -36.56 -5.79 -2.47
CA GLU A 135 -36.30 -6.67 -3.62
C GLU A 135 -37.44 -7.65 -3.92
N ASP A 136 -37.70 -7.89 -5.21
CA ASP A 136 -38.74 -8.81 -5.69
C ASP A 136 -38.26 -10.24 -5.98
N GLY A 137 -36.97 -10.50 -5.82
CA GLY A 137 -36.31 -11.80 -6.06
C GLY A 137 -36.15 -12.15 -7.55
N GLN A 138 -36.30 -11.18 -8.44
CA GLN A 138 -36.16 -11.32 -9.89
C GLN A 138 -35.18 -10.29 -10.47
N GLY A 139 -34.36 -9.65 -9.64
CA GLY A 139 -33.42 -8.59 -10.03
C GLY A 139 -34.06 -7.21 -10.18
N GLY A 140 -35.17 -6.97 -9.47
CA GLY A 140 -35.82 -5.66 -9.46
C GLY A 140 -36.53 -5.37 -8.13
N CYS A 141 -37.21 -4.22 -8.08
CA CYS A 141 -37.76 -3.68 -6.84
C CYS A 141 -39.28 -3.86 -6.72
N CYS A 142 -39.75 -4.11 -5.49
CA CYS A 142 -41.16 -4.27 -5.14
C CYS A 142 -41.84 -2.96 -4.69
N PHE A 143 -41.27 -1.78 -4.99
CA PHE A 143 -41.77 -0.47 -4.51
C PHE A 143 -43.27 -0.22 -4.77
N THR A 144 -43.79 -0.74 -5.89
CA THR A 144 -45.20 -0.55 -6.29
C THR A 144 -46.16 -1.56 -5.66
N ASP A 145 -45.66 -2.69 -5.17
CA ASP A 145 -46.45 -3.76 -4.55
C ASP A 145 -45.60 -4.52 -3.53
N ARG A 146 -45.68 -4.07 -2.26
CA ARG A 146 -44.95 -4.65 -1.14
C ARG A 146 -45.25 -6.14 -0.89
N SER A 147 -46.38 -6.66 -1.39
CA SER A 147 -46.68 -8.10 -1.26
C SER A 147 -45.78 -8.99 -2.12
N LYS A 148 -45.06 -8.40 -3.09
CA LYS A 148 -44.12 -9.10 -3.96
C LYS A 148 -42.71 -9.18 -3.38
N CYS A 149 -42.37 -8.37 -2.38
CA CYS A 149 -41.04 -8.38 -1.79
C CYS A 149 -40.71 -9.77 -1.24
N LYS A 150 -39.45 -10.20 -1.40
CA LYS A 150 -39.01 -11.57 -1.08
C LYS A 150 -38.04 -11.65 0.08
N TYR A 151 -37.66 -10.52 0.65
CA TYR A 151 -36.75 -10.46 1.79
C TYR A 151 -37.26 -11.23 3.00
N ASP A 152 -36.38 -12.08 3.53
CA ASP A 152 -36.52 -12.69 4.85
C ASP A 152 -35.12 -12.84 5.44
N SER A 153 -34.81 -12.10 6.50
CA SER A 153 -33.46 -12.02 7.08
C SER A 153 -32.84 -13.36 7.50
N LYS A 154 -33.64 -14.44 7.59
CA LYS A 154 -33.16 -15.78 7.97
C LYS A 154 -33.08 -16.75 6.79
N ASN A 155 -34.07 -16.74 5.91
CA ASN A 155 -34.24 -17.75 4.88
C ASN A 155 -33.97 -17.22 3.46
N ASN A 156 -34.04 -15.91 3.27
CA ASN A 156 -33.77 -15.23 2.00
C ASN A 156 -33.25 -13.80 2.25
N PRO A 157 -32.05 -13.67 2.84
CA PRO A 157 -31.50 -12.37 3.21
C PRO A 157 -30.93 -11.59 2.02
N ASP A 158 -30.85 -12.20 0.83
CA ASP A 158 -30.33 -11.62 -0.41
C ASP A 158 -31.22 -12.05 -1.59
N PRO A 159 -32.45 -11.51 -1.71
CA PRO A 159 -33.41 -11.98 -2.70
C PRO A 159 -32.97 -11.91 -4.16
N ASN A 160 -32.28 -10.85 -4.57
CA ASN A 160 -31.82 -10.61 -5.94
C ASN A 160 -30.43 -11.19 -6.19
N GLY A 161 -29.70 -11.59 -5.15
CA GLY A 161 -28.44 -12.34 -5.26
C GLY A 161 -27.25 -11.44 -5.59
N ASP A 162 -27.33 -10.15 -5.28
CA ASP A 162 -26.34 -9.14 -5.60
C ASP A 162 -25.66 -8.53 -4.38
N ASN A 163 -25.95 -9.01 -3.17
CA ASN A 163 -25.18 -8.68 -1.98
C ASN A 163 -23.70 -9.08 -2.12
N TYR A 164 -22.81 -8.13 -1.88
CA TYR A 164 -21.39 -8.38 -1.85
C TYR A 164 -21.00 -9.29 -0.69
N ASN A 165 -20.27 -10.35 -1.03
CA ASN A 165 -19.60 -11.18 -0.06
C ASN A 165 -18.20 -11.50 -0.59
N VAL A 166 -17.19 -11.19 0.22
CA VAL A 166 -15.79 -11.32 -0.19
C VAL A 166 -15.37 -12.75 -0.58
N TRP A 167 -16.10 -13.77 -0.10
CA TRP A 167 -15.83 -15.18 -0.39
C TRP A 167 -16.79 -15.78 -1.40
N ASP A 168 -18.08 -15.46 -1.28
CA ASP A 168 -19.16 -16.16 -1.97
C ASP A 168 -19.73 -15.37 -3.15
N ASN A 169 -19.74 -14.03 -3.07
CA ASN A 169 -20.28 -13.14 -4.09
C ASN A 169 -19.44 -11.86 -4.22
N PHE A 170 -18.18 -12.02 -4.66
CA PHE A 170 -17.23 -10.91 -4.68
C PHE A 170 -17.61 -9.79 -5.67
N ARG A 171 -18.46 -10.09 -6.66
CA ARG A 171 -18.94 -9.13 -7.65
C ARG A 171 -20.36 -8.63 -7.34
N GLY A 172 -20.88 -8.94 -6.15
CA GLY A 172 -22.09 -8.32 -5.66
C GLY A 172 -21.95 -6.81 -5.67
N THR A 173 -23.01 -6.14 -6.11
CA THR A 173 -23.06 -4.69 -6.28
C THR A 173 -23.69 -4.00 -5.07
N GLU A 174 -24.46 -4.71 -4.25
CA GLU A 174 -25.02 -4.16 -3.02
C GLU A 174 -24.06 -4.38 -1.83
N LYS A 175 -23.91 -3.37 -0.96
CA LYS A 175 -23.07 -3.38 0.26
C LYS A 175 -21.58 -3.62 0.00
N ASN A 176 -21.08 -3.25 -1.18
CA ASN A 176 -19.65 -3.41 -1.52
C ASN A 176 -18.79 -2.17 -1.16
N GLY A 177 -19.43 -1.06 -0.79
CA GLY A 177 -18.81 0.20 -0.40
C GLY A 177 -18.22 1.01 -1.56
N LEU A 178 -18.58 0.69 -2.81
CA LEU A 178 -18.13 1.34 -4.04
C LEU A 178 -19.36 1.65 -4.90
N TYR A 179 -19.28 2.73 -5.67
CA TYR A 179 -20.33 3.05 -6.61
C TYR A 179 -20.24 2.13 -7.83
N ASP A 180 -21.33 1.43 -8.12
CA ASP A 180 -21.54 0.69 -9.36
C ASP A 180 -22.39 1.49 -10.35
N GLU A 181 -22.04 1.44 -11.64
CA GLU A 181 -22.76 2.21 -12.66
C GLU A 181 -24.23 1.76 -12.75
N GLY A 182 -25.14 2.66 -12.37
CA GLY A 182 -26.58 2.40 -12.30
C GLY A 182 -27.17 2.65 -10.91
N GLU A 183 -26.32 2.68 -9.88
CA GLU A 183 -26.76 2.97 -8.52
C GLU A 183 -27.30 4.40 -8.34
N PRO A 184 -28.30 4.60 -7.45
CA PRO A 184 -28.79 5.94 -7.16
C PRO A 184 -27.76 6.77 -6.38
N PHE A 185 -27.47 7.98 -6.84
CA PHE A 185 -26.58 8.92 -6.15
C PHE A 185 -27.18 10.32 -6.06
N ASP A 186 -26.63 11.11 -5.14
CA ASP A 186 -26.93 12.53 -4.97
C ASP A 186 -25.83 13.34 -5.66
N ASP A 187 -26.19 13.99 -6.77
CA ASP A 187 -25.34 14.91 -7.55
C ASP A 187 -25.20 16.27 -6.84
N PHE A 188 -24.77 16.21 -5.58
CA PHE A 188 -24.54 17.34 -4.66
C PHE A 188 -23.05 17.51 -4.36
N GLY A 189 -22.18 16.97 -5.22
CA GLY A 189 -20.75 17.03 -5.09
C GLY A 189 -20.17 16.32 -3.86
N LEU A 190 -18.87 16.56 -3.63
CA LEU A 190 -18.08 15.76 -2.69
C LEU A 190 -18.42 16.03 -1.23
N ASP A 191 -18.98 17.17 -0.89
CA ASP A 191 -19.45 17.48 0.46
C ASP A 191 -20.88 16.96 0.75
N GLY A 192 -21.63 16.62 -0.30
CA GLY A 192 -23.00 16.09 -0.24
C GLY A 192 -24.06 17.11 0.17
N VAL A 193 -23.72 18.39 0.22
CA VAL A 193 -24.61 19.51 0.56
C VAL A 193 -24.93 20.28 -0.71
N ARG A 194 -26.17 20.15 -1.17
CA ARG A 194 -26.65 20.84 -2.37
C ARG A 194 -26.38 22.36 -2.31
N ALA A 195 -25.78 22.90 -3.36
CA ALA A 195 -25.62 24.32 -3.58
C ALA A 195 -26.95 25.07 -3.46
N ASP A 196 -26.90 26.17 -2.72
CA ASP A 196 -28.05 27.04 -2.48
C ASP A 196 -27.57 28.49 -2.42
N SER A 197 -27.78 29.21 -3.52
CA SER A 197 -27.42 30.62 -3.64
C SER A 197 -28.10 31.51 -2.60
N ASN A 198 -29.27 31.11 -2.07
CA ASN A 198 -29.98 31.89 -1.04
C ASN A 198 -29.33 31.73 0.34
N LYS A 199 -28.59 30.64 0.55
CA LYS A 199 -27.81 30.36 1.76
C LYS A 199 -26.33 30.71 1.60
N GLY A 200 -25.91 31.14 0.41
CA GLY A 200 -24.51 31.44 0.11
C GLY A 200 -23.64 30.17 0.01
N ILE A 201 -24.24 29.02 -0.30
CA ILE A 201 -23.52 27.75 -0.50
C ILE A 201 -23.27 27.61 -2.01
N PRO A 202 -22.02 27.83 -2.49
CA PRO A 202 -21.68 27.61 -3.89
C PRO A 202 -21.52 26.11 -4.18
N PRO A 203 -21.53 25.69 -5.45
CA PRO A 203 -21.26 24.30 -5.80
C PRO A 203 -19.80 23.92 -5.56
N ASP A 204 -19.56 22.68 -5.15
CA ASP A 204 -18.23 22.08 -5.01
C ASP A 204 -17.93 21.11 -6.16
N PHE A 205 -16.92 20.25 -6.00
CA PHE A 205 -16.46 19.38 -7.08
C PHE A 205 -17.50 18.30 -7.40
N GLY A 206 -17.83 18.17 -8.68
CA GLY A 206 -18.77 17.16 -9.18
C GLY A 206 -20.21 17.67 -9.28
N GLU A 207 -20.62 18.62 -8.43
CA GLU A 207 -22.03 18.99 -8.30
C GLU A 207 -22.71 19.44 -9.61
N GLY A 208 -23.88 18.85 -9.86
CA GLY A 208 -24.83 19.23 -10.89
C GLY A 208 -24.45 18.78 -12.30
N ASN A 209 -23.55 17.81 -12.43
CA ASN A 209 -23.04 17.37 -13.72
C ASN A 209 -23.74 16.10 -14.27
N GLY A 210 -24.62 15.49 -13.47
CA GLY A 210 -25.41 14.33 -13.83
C GLY A 210 -24.67 12.99 -13.84
N ARG A 211 -23.49 12.88 -13.24
CA ARG A 211 -22.75 11.62 -13.06
C ARG A 211 -22.13 11.54 -11.67
N PHE A 212 -21.94 10.33 -11.17
CA PHE A 212 -21.24 10.11 -9.91
C PHE A 212 -19.76 10.50 -10.05
N ASP A 213 -19.25 11.29 -9.12
CA ASP A 213 -17.82 11.60 -9.04
C ASP A 213 -17.14 11.10 -7.76
N TYR A 214 -15.97 10.48 -7.97
CA TYR A 214 -14.92 10.37 -6.98
C TYR A 214 -14.03 11.61 -7.04
N SER A 215 -13.45 12.01 -5.91
CA SER A 215 -12.38 13.00 -5.93
C SER A 215 -11.20 12.50 -6.80
N PRO A 216 -10.49 13.39 -7.52
CA PRO A 216 -9.31 13.02 -8.30
C PRO A 216 -8.23 12.31 -7.49
N ASN A 217 -8.10 12.65 -6.20
CA ASN A 217 -7.15 12.00 -5.30
C ASN A 217 -7.57 10.57 -4.97
N MET A 218 -8.86 10.31 -4.73
CA MET A 218 -9.37 8.95 -4.50
C MET A 218 -9.19 8.07 -5.75
N LEU A 219 -9.45 8.63 -6.94
CA LEU A 219 -9.17 7.94 -8.22
C LEU A 219 -7.69 7.59 -8.36
N ASN A 220 -6.78 8.47 -7.93
CA ASN A 220 -5.35 8.17 -7.95
C ASN A 220 -5.00 7.05 -6.96
N PHE A 221 -5.62 6.99 -5.78
CA PHE A 221 -5.47 5.85 -4.87
C PHE A 221 -5.96 4.54 -5.51
N PHE A 222 -7.14 4.55 -6.14
CA PHE A 222 -7.68 3.38 -6.85
C PHE A 222 -6.78 2.89 -7.98
N ALA A 223 -6.06 3.79 -8.66
CA ALA A 223 -5.09 3.40 -9.69
C ALA A 223 -3.93 2.55 -9.14
N HIS A 224 -3.65 2.62 -7.84
CA HIS A 224 -2.62 1.83 -7.16
C HIS A 224 -3.18 0.69 -6.29
N ASP A 225 -4.50 0.52 -6.22
CA ASP A 225 -5.13 -0.56 -5.47
C ASP A 225 -4.96 -1.90 -6.20
N MET A 226 -4.45 -2.92 -5.50
CA MET A 226 -4.16 -4.22 -6.10
C MET A 226 -5.43 -4.96 -6.53
N ARG A 227 -6.51 -4.87 -5.76
CA ARG A 227 -7.79 -5.53 -6.05
C ARG A 227 -8.41 -4.96 -7.33
N LEU A 228 -8.53 -3.64 -7.43
CA LEU A 228 -9.05 -2.97 -8.62
C LEU A 228 -8.17 -3.20 -9.85
N ASN A 229 -6.83 -3.22 -9.70
CA ASN A 229 -5.93 -3.54 -10.81
C ASN A 229 -6.09 -4.99 -11.30
N ILE A 230 -6.31 -5.97 -10.40
CA ILE A 230 -6.60 -7.35 -10.81
C ILE A 230 -7.88 -7.41 -11.65
N ILE A 231 -8.96 -6.74 -11.22
CA ILE A 231 -10.23 -6.68 -11.97
C ILE A 231 -9.98 -6.07 -13.35
N LYS A 232 -9.35 -4.89 -13.41
CA LYS A 232 -9.04 -4.19 -14.65
C LYS A 232 -8.19 -5.01 -15.62
N ILE A 233 -7.18 -5.73 -15.11
CA ILE A 233 -6.34 -6.61 -15.93
C ILE A 233 -7.16 -7.80 -16.44
N ALA A 234 -7.98 -8.42 -15.59
CA ALA A 234 -8.82 -9.55 -15.96
C ALA A 234 -9.82 -9.21 -17.07
N GLU A 235 -10.48 -8.06 -16.97
CA GLU A 235 -11.43 -7.54 -17.97
C GLU A 235 -10.76 -7.22 -19.29
N LYS A 236 -9.52 -6.73 -19.25
CA LYS A 236 -8.74 -6.44 -20.45
C LYS A 236 -8.18 -7.69 -21.12
N ASP A 237 -7.48 -8.53 -20.36
CA ASP A 237 -6.93 -9.82 -20.80
C ASP A 237 -6.54 -10.69 -19.60
N ILE A 238 -7.41 -11.62 -19.24
CA ILE A 238 -7.18 -12.60 -18.17
C ILE A 238 -5.91 -13.44 -18.34
N ASN A 239 -5.36 -13.57 -19.55
CA ASN A 239 -4.13 -14.35 -19.76
C ASN A 239 -2.91 -13.69 -19.12
N ILE A 240 -2.93 -12.37 -18.92
CA ILE A 240 -1.90 -11.66 -18.16
C ILE A 240 -1.83 -12.21 -16.73
N LEU A 241 -2.99 -12.36 -16.06
CA LEU A 241 -3.04 -12.94 -14.72
C LEU A 241 -2.67 -14.43 -14.71
N LYS A 242 -3.01 -15.19 -15.77
CA LYS A 242 -2.60 -16.60 -15.91
C LYS A 242 -1.09 -16.78 -16.11
N ASN A 243 -0.37 -15.72 -16.46
CA ASN A 243 1.09 -15.73 -16.56
C ASN A 243 1.77 -15.23 -15.28
N LEU A 244 0.99 -14.82 -14.28
CA LEU A 244 1.47 -14.40 -12.98
C LEU A 244 1.27 -15.51 -11.94
N ASP A 245 2.17 -15.59 -10.96
CA ASP A 245 1.94 -16.32 -9.71
C ASP A 245 2.05 -15.28 -8.57
N ILE A 246 1.05 -15.25 -7.68
CA ILE A 246 0.96 -14.27 -6.59
C ILE A 246 1.10 -15.00 -5.26
N TYR A 247 1.97 -14.52 -4.39
CA TYR A 247 2.07 -14.95 -3.00
C TYR A 247 1.96 -13.74 -2.09
N LEU A 248 0.98 -13.77 -1.21
CA LEU A 248 0.76 -12.80 -0.14
C LEU A 248 0.88 -13.51 1.19
N ASP A 249 1.51 -12.86 2.17
CA ASP A 249 1.38 -13.23 3.57
C ASP A 249 1.01 -12.02 4.40
N ALA A 250 0.21 -12.23 5.43
CA ALA A 250 -0.29 -11.13 6.25
C ALA A 250 -0.64 -11.60 7.66
N GLY A 251 -0.30 -10.78 8.65
CA GLY A 251 -0.62 -11.05 10.04
C GLY A 251 -2.09 -10.77 10.33
N ILE A 252 -2.78 -11.69 11.02
CA ILE A 252 -4.20 -11.52 11.38
C ILE A 252 -4.45 -10.40 12.42
N ARG A 253 -3.40 -9.87 13.03
CA ARG A 253 -3.40 -8.75 13.99
C ARG A 253 -2.42 -7.65 13.55
N ASP A 254 -2.17 -7.55 12.24
CA ASP A 254 -1.37 -6.47 11.68
C ASP A 254 -2.08 -5.12 11.93
N ILE A 255 -1.32 -4.13 12.38
CA ILE A 255 -1.81 -2.77 12.65
C ILE A 255 -2.30 -2.06 11.38
N PHE A 256 -1.84 -2.50 10.21
CA PHE A 256 -2.29 -2.01 8.90
C PHE A 256 -3.44 -2.83 8.33
N LEU A 257 -4.02 -3.76 9.11
CA LEU A 257 -5.08 -4.66 8.64
C LEU A 257 -4.70 -5.48 7.40
N SER A 258 -3.40 -5.74 7.21
CA SER A 258 -2.84 -6.40 6.02
C SER A 258 -3.57 -7.69 5.63
N ALA A 259 -4.04 -8.47 6.61
CA ALA A 259 -4.77 -9.71 6.35
C ALA A 259 -6.18 -9.46 5.83
N ALA A 260 -6.86 -8.41 6.27
CA ALA A 260 -8.15 -8.00 5.74
C ALA A 260 -7.99 -7.47 4.31
N ASP A 261 -7.02 -6.56 4.11
CA ASP A 261 -6.74 -5.93 2.81
C ASP A 261 -6.34 -6.97 1.75
N SER A 262 -5.55 -7.97 2.13
CA SER A 262 -5.08 -9.02 1.21
C SER A 262 -6.18 -9.98 0.75
N ILE A 263 -7.35 -10.01 1.42
CA ILE A 263 -8.47 -10.83 0.97
C ILE A 263 -9.06 -10.26 -0.33
N GLY A 264 -9.10 -8.93 -0.49
CA GLY A 264 -9.64 -8.27 -1.68
C GLY A 264 -9.03 -8.79 -2.99
N PRO A 265 -7.69 -8.75 -3.16
CA PRO A 265 -7.01 -9.35 -4.30
C PRO A 265 -7.34 -10.83 -4.54
N ILE A 266 -7.48 -11.63 -3.48
CA ILE A 266 -7.81 -13.06 -3.59
C ILE A 266 -9.25 -13.26 -4.08
N GLY A 267 -10.21 -12.52 -3.54
CA GLY A 267 -11.60 -12.55 -3.98
C GLY A 267 -11.74 -12.10 -5.44
N ALA A 268 -11.00 -11.06 -5.84
CA ALA A 268 -10.95 -10.60 -7.22
C ALA A 268 -10.42 -11.68 -8.17
N LEU A 269 -9.37 -12.41 -7.81
CA LEU A 269 -8.88 -13.52 -8.63
C LEU A 269 -9.92 -14.65 -8.75
N ARG A 270 -10.57 -15.01 -7.63
CA ARG A 270 -11.59 -16.07 -7.61
C ARG A 270 -12.81 -15.73 -8.45
N SER A 271 -13.22 -14.46 -8.48
CA SER A 271 -14.39 -14.04 -9.27
C SER A 271 -14.20 -14.20 -10.78
N TYR A 272 -12.95 -14.30 -11.24
CA TYR A 272 -12.59 -14.64 -12.62
C TYR A 272 -12.27 -16.13 -12.83
N GLY A 273 -12.63 -17.00 -11.88
CA GLY A 273 -12.43 -18.44 -11.96
C GLY A 273 -10.99 -18.91 -11.79
N LEU A 274 -10.11 -18.05 -11.24
CA LEU A 274 -8.73 -18.43 -10.94
C LEU A 274 -8.67 -19.15 -9.58
N ASP A 275 -7.91 -20.25 -9.52
CA ASP A 275 -7.69 -21.05 -8.30
C ASP A 275 -6.76 -20.31 -7.32
N ALA A 276 -7.34 -19.35 -6.61
CA ALA A 276 -6.67 -18.63 -5.52
C ALA A 276 -6.98 -19.28 -4.16
N ARG A 277 -5.95 -19.52 -3.35
CA ARG A 277 -6.04 -20.31 -2.12
C ARG A 277 -5.66 -19.49 -0.91
N VAL A 278 -6.33 -19.77 0.20
CA VAL A 278 -6.09 -19.13 1.49
C VAL A 278 -5.72 -20.19 2.50
N TYR A 279 -4.57 -19.98 3.15
CA TYR A 279 -4.12 -20.80 4.27
C TYR A 279 -4.22 -20.01 5.56
N ASP A 280 -4.81 -20.63 6.57
CA ASP A 280 -5.00 -20.03 7.89
C ASP A 280 -3.86 -20.48 8.78
N ASP A 281 -2.79 -19.70 8.77
CA ASP A 281 -1.53 -19.97 9.46
C ASP A 281 -0.65 -21.08 8.83
N PHE A 282 0.56 -21.23 9.37
CA PHE A 282 1.52 -22.23 8.94
C PHE A 282 1.17 -23.64 9.44
N PHE A 283 0.70 -23.76 10.69
CA PHE A 283 0.44 -25.07 11.31
C PHE A 283 -0.68 -25.11 12.37
N SER A 284 -1.10 -23.97 12.94
CA SER A 284 -1.95 -23.99 14.15
C SER A 284 -3.44 -24.22 13.91
N THR A 285 -3.91 -24.13 12.66
CA THR A 285 -5.34 -24.29 12.32
C THR A 285 -5.60 -25.51 11.43
N PRO A 286 -6.85 -25.99 11.32
CA PRO A 286 -7.20 -27.06 10.39
C PRO A 286 -6.94 -26.72 8.91
N ASN A 287 -7.00 -25.44 8.53
CA ASN A 287 -6.74 -24.95 7.18
C ASN A 287 -5.33 -24.35 7.03
N ALA A 288 -4.42 -24.71 7.93
CA ALA A 288 -3.03 -24.30 7.84
C ALA A 288 -2.30 -25.00 6.67
N ILE A 289 -1.13 -24.48 6.29
CA ILE A 289 -0.29 -25.09 5.26
C ILE A 289 0.05 -26.55 5.59
N LEU A 290 0.42 -26.83 6.84
CA LEU A 290 0.66 -28.16 7.34
C LEU A 290 0.00 -28.31 8.72
N PRO A 291 -1.28 -28.72 8.79
CA PRO A 291 -2.02 -28.75 10.04
C PRO A 291 -1.56 -29.90 10.96
N GLY A 292 -1.71 -29.69 12.27
CA GLY A 292 -1.49 -30.74 13.28
C GLY A 292 -0.02 -31.04 13.58
N VAL A 293 0.88 -30.13 13.25
CA VAL A 293 2.30 -30.21 13.60
C VAL A 293 2.67 -29.09 14.56
N THR A 294 3.74 -29.30 15.31
CA THR A 294 4.41 -28.26 16.10
C THR A 294 5.23 -27.34 15.20
N GLU A 295 5.62 -26.18 15.74
CA GLU A 295 6.47 -25.23 15.02
C GLU A 295 7.80 -25.85 14.54
N SER A 296 8.47 -26.61 15.41
CA SER A 296 9.71 -27.32 15.06
C SER A 296 9.51 -28.33 13.94
N GLU A 297 8.40 -29.08 13.99
CA GLU A 297 8.06 -30.06 12.95
C GLU A 297 7.68 -29.38 11.63
N TYR A 298 7.03 -28.20 11.67
CA TYR A 298 6.76 -27.43 10.46
C TYR A 298 8.06 -27.16 9.70
N MET A 299 9.04 -26.59 10.39
CA MET A 299 10.36 -26.23 9.84
C MET A 299 11.08 -27.43 9.21
N GLU A 300 11.06 -28.58 9.87
CA GLU A 300 11.67 -29.82 9.36
C GLU A 300 10.93 -30.37 8.14
N ARG A 301 9.61 -30.16 8.07
CA ARG A 301 8.74 -30.76 7.06
C ARG A 301 8.43 -29.87 5.87
N ILE A 302 8.82 -28.59 5.85
CA ILE A 302 8.70 -27.71 4.66
C ILE A 302 9.15 -28.42 3.37
N PRO A 303 10.29 -29.13 3.30
CA PRO A 303 10.73 -29.80 2.08
C PRO A 303 9.79 -30.91 1.58
N SER A 304 8.94 -31.45 2.45
CA SER A 304 7.96 -32.50 2.13
C SER A 304 6.63 -31.96 1.58
N ILE A 305 6.39 -30.66 1.67
CA ILE A 305 5.17 -30.02 1.21
C ILE A 305 5.27 -29.81 -0.31
N ASP A 306 4.23 -30.21 -1.05
CA ASP A 306 4.19 -29.98 -2.49
C ASP A 306 3.76 -28.55 -2.82
N PHE A 307 4.75 -27.67 -2.95
CA PHE A 307 4.59 -26.28 -3.40
C PHE A 307 4.34 -26.13 -4.91
N SER A 308 4.03 -27.19 -5.67
CA SER A 308 3.69 -27.09 -7.10
C SER A 308 2.46 -26.21 -7.36
N ARG A 309 2.32 -25.67 -8.58
CA ARG A 309 1.14 -24.86 -8.97
C ARG A 309 -0.17 -25.63 -8.76
N ARG A 310 -0.15 -26.94 -9.00
CA ARG A 310 -1.30 -27.83 -8.83
C ARG A 310 -1.67 -28.05 -7.37
N SER A 311 -0.69 -28.33 -6.51
CA SER A 311 -0.95 -28.75 -5.13
C SER A 311 -1.04 -27.60 -4.14
N PHE A 312 -0.28 -26.52 -4.31
CA PHE A 312 -0.29 -25.38 -3.39
C PHE A 312 -1.04 -24.16 -3.94
N GLY A 313 -1.28 -24.13 -5.25
CA GLY A 313 -1.94 -23.01 -5.92
C GLY A 313 -0.95 -22.00 -6.53
N ARG A 314 -1.49 -21.16 -7.41
CA ARG A 314 -0.75 -20.12 -8.13
C ARG A 314 -0.89 -18.75 -7.48
N TYR A 315 -2.04 -18.52 -6.88
CA TYR A 315 -2.37 -17.30 -6.16
C TYR A 315 -2.67 -17.68 -4.73
N VAL A 316 -1.85 -17.24 -3.80
CA VAL A 316 -1.88 -17.72 -2.43
C VAL A 316 -1.89 -16.55 -1.46
N LEU A 317 -2.74 -16.63 -0.45
CA LEU A 317 -2.68 -15.81 0.76
C LEU A 317 -2.43 -16.70 1.97
N VAL A 318 -1.40 -16.40 2.74
CA VAL A 318 -1.14 -17.01 4.05
C VAL A 318 -1.45 -16.01 5.15
N ARG A 319 -2.50 -16.26 5.94
CA ARG A 319 -2.89 -15.41 7.06
C ARG A 319 -2.26 -15.95 8.34
N TYR A 320 -1.07 -15.45 8.70
CA TYR A 320 -0.31 -16.00 9.83
C TYR A 320 -0.77 -15.43 11.18
N GLY A 321 -0.65 -16.27 12.22
CA GLY A 321 -1.11 -15.98 13.57
C GLY A 321 -2.19 -16.95 14.01
N ASN A 322 -2.12 -17.38 15.27
CA ASN A 322 -3.08 -18.31 15.83
C ASN A 322 -4.32 -17.54 16.34
N PRO A 323 -5.52 -17.77 15.80
CA PRO A 323 -6.75 -17.12 16.28
C PRO A 323 -7.02 -17.36 17.77
N ASN A 324 -6.55 -18.50 18.30
CA ASN A 324 -6.70 -18.91 19.70
C ASN A 324 -5.47 -18.57 20.56
N ALA A 325 -4.60 -17.67 20.11
CA ALA A 325 -3.44 -17.22 20.88
C ALA A 325 -3.86 -16.60 22.22
N THR A 326 -3.12 -16.94 23.27
CA THR A 326 -3.27 -16.31 24.60
C THR A 326 -2.88 -14.83 24.55
N LYS A 327 -3.37 -14.02 25.50
CA LYS A 327 -2.98 -12.59 25.62
C LYS A 327 -1.46 -12.42 25.62
N LYS A 328 -0.72 -13.30 26.31
CA LYS A 328 0.75 -13.29 26.30
C LYS A 328 1.34 -13.52 24.90
N GLN A 329 0.86 -14.51 24.15
CA GLN A 329 1.36 -14.79 22.80
C GLN A 329 1.09 -13.63 21.82
N ILE A 330 -0.06 -12.98 21.95
CA ILE A 330 -0.39 -11.77 21.17
C ILE A 330 0.60 -10.65 21.50
N LEU A 331 0.88 -10.42 22.79
CA LEU A 331 1.86 -9.43 23.25
C LEU A 331 3.29 -9.76 22.81
N ASP A 332 3.61 -11.05 22.69
CA ASP A 332 4.89 -11.55 22.17
C ASP A 332 4.97 -11.46 20.62
N GLY A 333 3.89 -11.03 19.95
CA GLY A 333 3.87 -10.69 18.52
C GLY A 333 3.09 -11.64 17.61
N ASP A 334 2.30 -12.59 18.14
CA ASP A 334 1.55 -13.55 17.31
C ASP A 334 0.58 -12.87 16.34
N GLY A 335 0.84 -13.03 15.04
CA GLY A 335 0.02 -12.44 13.98
C GLY A 335 0.15 -10.93 13.83
N ALA A 336 1.10 -10.29 14.53
CA ALA A 336 1.37 -8.86 14.39
C ALA A 336 2.09 -8.54 13.05
N HIS A 337 2.34 -7.25 12.80
CA HIS A 337 2.94 -6.76 11.54
C HIS A 337 4.24 -7.46 11.12
N VAL A 338 5.16 -7.67 12.07
CA VAL A 338 6.37 -8.49 11.82
C VAL A 338 6.09 -9.96 12.12
N GLY A 339 5.29 -10.23 13.16
CA GLY A 339 5.07 -11.56 13.73
C GLY A 339 6.11 -11.90 14.81
N THR A 340 6.01 -13.10 15.36
CA THR A 340 7.06 -13.68 16.22
C THR A 340 8.32 -14.00 15.42
N ALA A 341 9.45 -14.25 16.10
CA ALA A 341 10.68 -14.69 15.43
C ALA A 341 10.47 -15.95 14.57
N SER A 342 9.61 -16.87 15.02
CA SER A 342 9.29 -18.08 14.27
C SER A 342 8.40 -17.82 13.07
N GLN A 343 7.40 -16.93 13.20
CA GLN A 343 6.59 -16.49 12.06
C GLN A 343 7.45 -15.85 10.99
N VAL A 344 8.41 -14.99 11.34
CA VAL A 344 9.35 -14.39 10.38
C VAL A 344 10.12 -15.46 9.60
N ILE A 345 10.62 -16.49 10.28
CA ILE A 345 11.33 -17.60 9.63
C ILE A 345 10.40 -18.40 8.71
N ASN A 346 9.20 -18.76 9.20
CA ASN A 346 8.22 -19.54 8.44
C ASN A 346 7.74 -18.82 7.19
N ARG A 347 7.44 -17.51 7.30
CA ARG A 347 7.09 -16.64 6.17
C ARG A 347 8.14 -16.70 5.08
N PHE A 348 9.40 -16.50 5.47
CA PHE A 348 10.53 -16.50 4.55
C PHE A 348 10.74 -17.86 3.87
N LEU A 349 10.79 -18.94 4.64
CA LEU A 349 11.03 -20.28 4.07
C LEU A 349 9.87 -20.77 3.20
N THR A 350 8.63 -20.46 3.59
CA THR A 350 7.43 -20.81 2.81
C THR A 350 7.43 -20.06 1.47
N PHE A 351 7.70 -18.75 1.50
CA PHE A 351 7.83 -17.96 0.26
C PHE A 351 8.95 -18.52 -0.64
N LEU A 352 10.11 -18.88 -0.07
CA LEU A 352 11.19 -19.46 -0.85
C LEU A 352 10.85 -20.82 -1.44
N ALA A 353 10.17 -21.67 -0.67
CA ALA A 353 9.71 -22.96 -1.17
C ALA A 353 8.72 -22.77 -2.33
N PHE A 354 7.75 -21.86 -2.18
CA PHE A 354 6.83 -21.45 -3.24
C PHE A 354 7.58 -20.94 -4.48
N ALA A 355 8.39 -19.89 -4.35
CA ALA A 355 9.12 -19.26 -5.45
C ALA A 355 10.05 -20.25 -6.16
N SER A 356 10.73 -21.12 -5.40
CA SER A 356 11.61 -22.14 -5.96
C SER A 356 10.88 -23.07 -6.93
N LYS A 357 9.58 -23.31 -6.75
CA LYS A 357 8.73 -24.14 -7.62
C LYS A 357 8.21 -23.41 -8.86
N ARG A 358 8.54 -22.13 -9.07
CA ARG A 358 8.03 -21.30 -10.19
C ARG A 358 9.08 -20.94 -11.23
N PHE A 359 10.38 -21.11 -10.95
CA PHE A 359 11.39 -20.92 -11.98
C PHE A 359 11.26 -22.02 -13.08
N PRO A 360 11.57 -21.77 -14.35
CA PRO A 360 11.72 -22.85 -15.32
C PRO A 360 13.14 -23.41 -15.28
N LYS A 361 13.36 -24.68 -15.69
CA LYS A 361 14.71 -25.27 -15.94
C LYS A 361 15.74 -24.91 -14.84
N TRP A 362 15.53 -25.36 -13.59
CA TRP A 362 16.33 -24.94 -12.41
C TRP A 362 17.77 -25.40 -12.46
N ASP A 363 18.67 -24.52 -12.02
CA ASP A 363 20.02 -24.92 -11.64
C ASP A 363 20.13 -25.08 -10.13
N LYS A 364 20.18 -26.33 -9.67
CA LYS A 364 20.48 -26.67 -8.28
C LYS A 364 21.80 -27.42 -8.13
N LYS A 365 22.64 -27.47 -9.19
CA LYS A 365 23.93 -28.18 -9.13
C LYS A 365 24.77 -27.54 -8.01
N PRO A 366 25.10 -28.29 -6.93
CA PRO A 366 25.93 -27.77 -5.87
C PRO A 366 27.28 -27.33 -6.42
N VAL A 367 27.83 -26.27 -5.86
CA VAL A 367 29.13 -25.72 -6.26
C VAL A 367 29.96 -25.45 -5.02
N ASN A 368 31.25 -25.74 -5.11
CA ASN A 368 32.23 -25.40 -4.08
C ASN A 368 33.12 -24.29 -4.62
N THR A 369 32.63 -23.05 -4.55
CA THR A 369 33.28 -21.86 -5.08
C THR A 369 33.25 -20.74 -4.04
N SER A 370 34.12 -19.74 -4.19
CA SER A 370 34.14 -18.60 -3.28
C SER A 370 32.88 -17.77 -3.43
N LEU A 371 32.27 -17.39 -2.30
CA LEU A 371 31.15 -16.43 -2.27
C LEU A 371 31.63 -14.97 -2.21
N SER A 372 32.94 -14.75 -2.10
CA SER A 372 33.52 -13.41 -1.99
C SER A 372 33.33 -12.60 -3.28
N GLY A 373 32.97 -11.32 -3.14
CA GLY A 373 32.80 -10.39 -4.27
C GLY A 373 31.52 -10.58 -5.10
N LEU A 374 30.65 -11.52 -4.72
CA LEU A 374 29.35 -11.72 -5.38
C LEU A 374 28.29 -10.71 -4.96
N ASN A 375 28.46 -10.07 -3.80
CA ASN A 375 27.61 -8.98 -3.32
C ASN A 375 28.26 -7.64 -3.65
N GLN A 376 27.52 -6.77 -4.34
CA GLN A 376 28.07 -5.51 -4.86
C GLN A 376 27.08 -4.37 -4.67
N ASN A 377 27.58 -3.21 -4.23
CA ASN A 377 26.85 -1.95 -4.29
C ASN A 377 27.23 -1.22 -5.57
N LYS A 378 26.23 -0.79 -6.33
CA LYS A 378 26.40 -0.23 -7.67
C LYS A 378 25.48 0.98 -7.89
N TRP A 379 25.76 1.68 -8.97
CA TRP A 379 25.04 2.85 -9.42
C TRP A 379 24.53 2.60 -10.84
N PHE A 380 23.34 3.11 -11.14
CA PHE A 380 22.82 3.20 -12.51
C PHE A 380 22.22 4.59 -12.73
N TYR A 381 22.20 5.05 -13.97
CA TYR A 381 21.54 6.30 -14.33
C TYR A 381 20.06 6.02 -14.62
N SER A 382 19.14 6.59 -13.83
CA SER A 382 17.72 6.55 -14.15
C SER A 382 17.39 7.67 -15.13
N LYS A 383 16.91 7.29 -16.32
CA LYS A 383 16.44 8.22 -17.34
C LYS A 383 15.23 9.00 -16.82
N SER A 384 14.35 8.32 -16.08
CA SER A 384 13.12 8.86 -15.51
C SER A 384 13.37 9.92 -14.45
N LEU A 385 14.38 9.72 -13.59
CA LEU A 385 14.75 10.68 -12.54
C LEU A 385 15.84 11.67 -12.96
N LYS A 386 16.46 11.46 -14.12
CA LYS A 386 17.63 12.22 -14.62
C LYS A 386 18.77 12.29 -13.61
N SER A 387 18.95 11.23 -12.82
CA SER A 387 19.88 11.18 -11.69
C SER A 387 20.40 9.76 -11.49
N TYR A 388 21.59 9.63 -10.92
CA TYR A 388 22.11 8.32 -10.53
C TYR A 388 21.38 7.79 -9.30
N ARG A 389 21.12 6.49 -9.33
CA ARG A 389 20.46 5.73 -8.27
C ARG A 389 21.34 4.56 -7.85
N ARG A 390 21.34 4.28 -6.56
CA ARG A 390 22.00 3.11 -6.01
C ARG A 390 21.13 1.88 -6.22
N TYR A 391 21.78 0.73 -6.34
CA TYR A 391 21.20 -0.58 -6.08
C TYR A 391 22.28 -1.47 -5.48
N ALA A 392 21.88 -2.53 -4.80
CA ALA A 392 22.77 -3.63 -4.49
C ALA A 392 22.41 -4.83 -5.36
N ILE A 393 23.37 -5.72 -5.59
CA ILE A 393 23.16 -6.95 -6.35
C ILE A 393 23.93 -8.10 -5.72
N SER A 394 23.30 -9.26 -5.65
CA SER A 394 23.90 -10.54 -5.30
C SER A 394 23.91 -11.44 -6.51
N LEU A 395 25.10 -11.76 -7.00
CA LEU A 395 25.30 -12.73 -8.08
C LEU A 395 25.26 -14.15 -7.51
N PRO A 396 24.74 -15.13 -8.27
CA PRO A 396 24.71 -16.51 -7.82
C PRO A 396 26.12 -17.11 -7.70
N PRO A 397 26.32 -18.13 -6.86
CA PRO A 397 27.60 -18.80 -6.73
C PRO A 397 28.01 -19.45 -8.06
N GLY A 398 29.27 -19.25 -8.43
CA GLY A 398 29.85 -19.74 -9.69
C GLY A 398 29.52 -18.90 -10.90
N TYR A 399 28.90 -17.72 -10.72
CA TYR A 399 28.61 -16.78 -11.82
C TYR A 399 29.89 -16.44 -12.60
N ASN A 400 31.00 -16.17 -11.94
CA ASN A 400 32.26 -15.80 -12.62
C ASN A 400 33.10 -17.00 -13.08
N ASP A 401 32.64 -18.23 -12.89
CA ASP A 401 33.38 -19.42 -13.30
C ASP A 401 33.34 -19.55 -14.84
N GLU A 402 34.46 -19.93 -15.46
CA GLU A 402 34.57 -20.06 -16.92
C GLU A 402 33.53 -21.03 -17.51
N GLU A 403 33.17 -22.09 -16.77
CA GLU A 403 32.13 -23.04 -17.19
C GLU A 403 30.72 -22.42 -17.27
N ASN A 404 30.49 -21.28 -16.60
CA ASN A 404 29.20 -20.59 -16.54
C ASN A 404 29.20 -19.27 -17.34
N LYS A 405 30.21 -19.01 -18.17
CA LYS A 405 30.37 -17.71 -18.84
C LYS A 405 29.19 -17.32 -19.76
N ASP A 406 28.55 -18.31 -20.37
CA ASP A 406 27.40 -18.14 -21.27
C ASP A 406 26.06 -18.38 -20.55
N ARG A 407 26.10 -18.63 -19.23
CA ARG A 407 24.92 -18.99 -18.46
C ARG A 407 24.10 -17.76 -18.06
N ARG A 408 22.79 -17.86 -18.27
CA ARG A 408 21.80 -16.86 -17.88
C ARG A 408 20.96 -17.30 -16.69
N TYR A 409 20.60 -16.35 -15.84
CA TYR A 409 19.96 -16.58 -14.54
C TYR A 409 18.63 -15.84 -14.43
N PRO A 410 17.62 -16.42 -13.75
CA PRO A 410 16.46 -15.66 -13.30
C PRO A 410 16.88 -14.50 -12.38
N VAL A 411 16.05 -13.48 -12.29
CA VAL A 411 16.28 -12.30 -11.45
C VAL A 411 15.17 -12.17 -10.43
N VAL A 412 15.53 -11.91 -9.17
CA VAL A 412 14.62 -11.57 -8.08
C VAL A 412 14.89 -10.14 -7.66
N TYR A 413 13.88 -9.28 -7.73
CA TYR A 413 13.96 -7.92 -7.18
C TYR A 413 13.43 -7.96 -5.75
N LEU A 414 14.31 -7.75 -4.77
CA LEU A 414 13.97 -7.75 -3.34
C LEU A 414 14.12 -6.35 -2.76
N MET A 415 13.01 -5.75 -2.36
CA MET A 415 13.00 -4.41 -1.76
C MET A 415 13.31 -4.46 -0.26
N HIS A 416 13.90 -3.39 0.25
CA HIS A 416 14.22 -3.26 1.67
C HIS A 416 13.08 -2.61 2.45
N GLY A 417 13.07 -2.80 3.78
CA GLY A 417 12.09 -2.19 4.67
C GLY A 417 12.40 -0.73 5.03
N TYR A 418 11.54 -0.16 5.87
CA TYR A 418 11.67 1.21 6.35
C TYR A 418 12.98 1.44 7.13
N GLY A 419 13.71 2.49 6.73
CA GLY A 419 14.97 2.88 7.35
C GLY A 419 16.21 2.15 6.82
N MET A 420 16.04 1.10 6.01
CA MET A 420 17.14 0.33 5.43
C MET A 420 17.67 0.93 4.13
N GLU A 421 18.82 0.45 3.68
CA GLU A 421 19.45 0.70 2.38
C GLU A 421 19.66 -0.60 1.60
N PRO A 422 19.81 -0.56 0.27
CA PRO A 422 20.14 -1.76 -0.51
C PRO A 422 21.33 -2.54 0.02
N GLY A 423 22.38 -1.83 0.46
CA GLY A 423 23.60 -2.45 0.97
C GLY A 423 23.39 -3.26 2.25
N ASP A 424 22.41 -2.90 3.07
CA ASP A 424 22.07 -3.62 4.31
C ASP A 424 21.54 -5.02 4.01
N MET A 425 21.01 -5.25 2.80
CA MET A 425 20.48 -6.53 2.36
C MET A 425 21.58 -7.52 1.91
N GLY A 426 22.85 -7.10 1.87
CA GLY A 426 23.97 -7.98 1.48
C GLY A 426 24.15 -9.20 2.39
N ALA A 427 23.74 -9.09 3.66
CA ALA A 427 23.69 -10.24 4.59
C ALA A 427 22.64 -11.27 4.14
N ALA A 428 21.46 -10.82 3.74
CA ALA A 428 20.43 -11.69 3.18
C ALA A 428 20.93 -12.36 1.88
N GLY A 429 21.60 -11.60 1.00
CA GLY A 429 22.26 -12.11 -0.21
C GLY A 429 23.22 -13.26 0.05
N SER A 430 24.03 -13.16 1.11
CA SER A 430 24.97 -14.22 1.52
C SER A 430 24.27 -15.50 2.00
N ILE A 431 23.13 -15.36 2.70
CA ILE A 431 22.30 -16.49 3.11
C ILE A 431 21.75 -17.21 1.87
N PHE A 432 21.18 -16.47 0.92
CA PHE A 432 20.69 -17.04 -0.33
C PHE A 432 21.79 -17.76 -1.11
N GLN A 433 22.95 -17.14 -1.26
CA GLN A 433 24.11 -17.72 -1.95
C GLN A 433 24.56 -19.04 -1.29
N THR A 434 24.51 -19.13 0.03
CA THR A 434 24.84 -20.37 0.76
C THR A 434 23.87 -21.50 0.38
N TYR A 435 22.56 -21.23 0.42
CA TYR A 435 21.55 -22.22 0.02
C TYR A 435 21.60 -22.57 -1.47
N MET A 436 21.97 -21.63 -2.34
CA MET A 436 22.22 -21.88 -3.76
C MET A 436 23.44 -22.79 -3.97
N ALA A 437 24.54 -22.53 -3.26
CA ALA A 437 25.78 -23.29 -3.37
C ALA A 437 25.59 -24.75 -2.91
N GLN A 438 24.74 -24.97 -1.91
CA GLN A 438 24.36 -26.30 -1.41
C GLN A 438 23.33 -27.01 -2.31
N GLY A 439 22.73 -26.32 -3.29
CA GLY A 439 21.68 -26.88 -4.14
C GLY A 439 20.28 -26.91 -3.51
N ALA A 440 20.08 -26.28 -2.34
CA ALA A 440 18.76 -26.17 -1.72
C ALA A 440 17.86 -25.20 -2.50
N LEU A 441 18.41 -24.05 -2.91
CA LEU A 441 17.76 -23.07 -3.78
C LEU A 441 18.28 -23.14 -5.21
N PRO A 442 17.44 -22.83 -6.22
CA PRO A 442 17.94 -22.61 -7.58
C PRO A 442 18.87 -21.38 -7.62
N LYS A 443 19.83 -21.36 -8.53
CA LYS A 443 20.68 -20.18 -8.76
C LYS A 443 19.90 -19.06 -9.45
N PHE A 444 19.91 -17.87 -8.87
CA PHE A 444 19.32 -16.64 -9.43
C PHE A 444 20.13 -15.41 -9.03
N ILE A 445 19.97 -14.33 -9.78
CA ILE A 445 20.47 -13.00 -9.42
C ILE A 445 19.46 -12.35 -8.48
N ILE A 446 19.94 -11.64 -7.45
CA ILE A 446 19.10 -10.82 -6.59
C ILE A 446 19.48 -9.37 -6.77
N VAL A 447 18.52 -8.52 -7.08
CA VAL A 447 18.69 -7.07 -7.19
C VAL A 447 17.94 -6.43 -6.03
N TYR A 448 18.59 -5.50 -5.34
CA TYR A 448 18.02 -4.72 -4.25
C TYR A 448 17.91 -3.25 -4.70
N PRO A 449 16.74 -2.82 -5.19
CA PRO A 449 16.51 -1.42 -5.55
C PRO A 449 16.62 -0.50 -4.33
N ASP A 450 17.15 0.71 -4.50
CA ASP A 450 17.13 1.73 -3.44
C ASP A 450 15.75 2.38 -3.37
N GLY A 451 15.11 2.21 -2.21
CA GLY A 451 13.80 2.70 -1.78
C GLY A 451 13.77 4.15 -1.27
N LYS A 452 14.93 4.81 -1.13
CA LYS A 452 15.02 6.14 -0.48
C LYS A 452 14.67 7.32 -1.37
N CYS A 453 14.14 8.37 -0.77
CA CYS A 453 13.80 9.59 -1.51
C CYS A 453 15.05 10.35 -1.97
N CYS A 454 14.95 10.95 -3.15
CA CYS A 454 15.97 11.86 -3.67
C CYS A 454 15.95 13.20 -2.93
N TYR A 455 17.04 13.95 -3.09
CA TYR A 455 17.14 15.34 -2.66
C TYR A 455 16.97 16.30 -3.86
N ARG A 456 16.65 17.55 -3.55
CA ARG A 456 16.83 18.71 -4.43
C ARG A 456 18.00 19.51 -3.90
N ASN A 457 18.94 19.84 -4.77
CA ASN A 457 19.99 20.80 -4.46
C ASN A 457 19.42 22.21 -4.60
N ILE A 458 19.33 22.99 -3.52
CA ILE A 458 18.70 24.31 -3.54
C ILE A 458 19.54 25.37 -4.28
N LYS A 459 20.82 25.10 -4.54
CA LYS A 459 21.72 26.02 -5.28
C LYS A 459 21.70 25.78 -6.78
N THR A 460 21.68 24.51 -7.19
CA THR A 460 21.73 24.13 -8.62
C THR A 460 20.37 23.76 -9.20
N ASP A 461 19.38 23.53 -8.34
CA ASP A 461 18.06 23.00 -8.67
C ASP A 461 18.05 21.54 -9.16
N GLU A 462 19.19 20.85 -9.07
CA GLU A 462 19.35 19.47 -9.55
C GLU A 462 18.71 18.44 -8.60
N VAL A 463 18.37 17.29 -9.18
CA VAL A 463 17.84 16.13 -8.44
C VAL A 463 18.96 15.18 -8.08
N GLU A 464 19.13 14.92 -6.79
CA GLU A 464 20.21 14.10 -6.25
C GLU A 464 19.61 12.82 -5.65
N CYS A 465 19.50 11.77 -6.45
CA CYS A 465 18.98 10.48 -6.00
C CYS A 465 20.07 9.55 -5.48
N GLY A 466 21.34 9.90 -5.72
CA GLY A 466 22.48 9.07 -5.41
C GLY A 466 23.36 9.57 -4.28
N CYS A 467 22.74 10.17 -3.28
CA CYS A 467 23.41 10.63 -2.09
C CYS A 467 23.46 9.54 -1.00
N THR A 468 24.64 9.36 -0.41
CA THR A 468 24.87 8.55 0.78
C THR A 468 25.59 9.39 1.85
N GLY A 469 25.69 8.85 3.08
CA GLY A 469 26.50 9.49 4.12
C GLY A 469 27.96 9.67 3.66
N SER A 470 28.49 10.88 3.79
CA SER A 470 29.89 11.19 3.50
C SER A 470 30.79 10.94 4.71
N SER A 471 32.08 10.67 4.48
CA SER A 471 33.11 10.72 5.53
C SER A 471 33.35 12.13 6.05
N ASN A 472 32.97 13.16 5.28
CA ASN A 472 33.06 14.55 5.69
C ASN A 472 31.82 14.94 6.51
N PRO A 473 31.98 15.33 7.79
CA PRO A 473 30.85 15.68 8.65
C PRO A 473 29.98 16.79 8.05
N GLY A 474 28.66 16.58 8.05
CA GLY A 474 27.70 17.56 7.53
C GLY A 474 27.52 17.55 6.01
N MET A 475 28.10 16.58 5.30
CA MET A 475 28.00 16.43 3.84
C MET A 475 27.30 15.11 3.45
N GLN A 476 26.71 15.08 2.26
CA GLN A 476 26.35 13.86 1.54
C GLN A 476 27.33 13.63 0.39
N ALA A 477 27.77 12.39 0.21
CA ALA A 477 28.50 11.98 -0.99
C ALA A 477 27.47 11.61 -2.05
N CYS A 478 27.37 12.39 -3.11
CA CYS A 478 26.34 12.26 -4.15
C CYS A 478 26.98 11.98 -5.52
N VAL A 479 26.42 11.04 -6.27
CA VAL A 479 26.82 10.79 -7.66
C VAL A 479 26.02 11.69 -8.59
N GLY A 480 26.70 12.66 -9.22
CA GLY A 480 26.09 13.62 -10.14
C GLY A 480 25.75 13.00 -11.50
N PRO A 481 25.00 13.71 -12.37
CA PRO A 481 24.64 13.23 -13.70
C PRO A 481 25.83 12.93 -14.63
N ASP A 482 27.01 13.49 -14.33
CA ASP A 482 28.28 13.21 -15.01
C ASP A 482 28.94 11.90 -14.55
N GLY A 483 28.29 11.18 -13.63
CA GLY A 483 28.77 9.92 -13.05
C GLY A 483 29.88 10.09 -12.03
N LYS A 484 30.22 11.32 -11.63
CA LYS A 484 31.27 11.59 -10.64
C LYS A 484 30.67 11.81 -9.25
N GLU A 485 31.37 11.29 -8.25
CA GLU A 485 31.04 11.54 -6.85
C GLU A 485 31.47 12.96 -6.46
N ARG A 486 30.59 13.65 -5.72
CA ARG A 486 30.83 14.97 -5.15
C ARG A 486 30.22 15.06 -3.75
N ASP A 487 30.92 15.70 -2.84
CA ASP A 487 30.36 16.06 -1.54
C ASP A 487 29.47 17.29 -1.68
N ILE A 488 28.24 17.20 -1.17
CA ILE A 488 27.27 18.29 -1.13
C ILE A 488 26.91 18.56 0.34
N PRO A 489 26.96 19.82 0.81
CA PRO A 489 26.53 20.16 2.16
C PRO A 489 25.08 19.74 2.41
N ASN A 490 24.82 19.17 3.59
CA ASN A 490 23.45 18.85 4.03
C ASN A 490 22.54 20.08 4.01
N SER A 491 23.10 21.29 4.25
CA SER A 491 22.37 22.56 4.17
C SER A 491 21.87 22.91 2.77
N ASP A 492 22.49 22.33 1.74
CA ASP A 492 22.15 22.59 0.34
C ASP A 492 21.14 21.56 -0.19
N LEU A 493 20.83 20.51 0.59
CA LEU A 493 19.98 19.40 0.18
C LEU A 493 18.65 19.40 0.93
N VAL A 494 17.57 19.44 0.17
CA VAL A 494 16.22 19.27 0.70
C VAL A 494 15.63 17.97 0.22
N ARG A 495 15.17 17.13 1.15
CA ARG A 495 14.59 15.83 0.82
C ARG A 495 13.25 16.01 0.10
N LYS A 496 13.02 15.27 -0.99
CA LYS A 496 11.80 15.38 -1.80
C LYS A 496 10.57 14.64 -1.25
N CYS A 497 10.72 13.94 -0.13
CA CYS A 497 9.64 13.28 0.59
C CYS A 497 9.89 13.42 2.11
N ASN A 498 8.84 13.26 2.91
CA ASN A 498 8.95 13.35 4.37
C ASN A 498 9.86 12.24 4.90
N ARG A 499 9.44 10.98 4.73
CA ARG A 499 10.19 9.76 5.06
C ARG A 499 9.65 8.62 4.18
N GLY A 500 10.46 7.62 3.85
CA GLY A 500 9.99 6.50 3.05
C GLY A 500 11.10 5.63 2.50
N SER A 501 10.76 4.34 2.33
CA SER A 501 11.52 3.30 1.61
C SER A 501 10.66 2.65 0.52
N PHE A 502 9.41 3.10 0.38
CA PHE A 502 8.38 2.52 -0.47
C PHE A 502 7.86 3.61 -1.40
N TYR A 503 7.86 3.31 -2.69
CA TYR A 503 7.63 4.28 -3.75
C TYR A 503 6.27 4.13 -4.37
N THR A 504 5.64 5.29 -4.54
CA THR A 504 4.67 5.53 -5.59
C THR A 504 5.00 6.87 -6.24
N ASN A 505 4.49 7.11 -7.45
CA ASN A 505 4.62 8.39 -8.11
C ASN A 505 3.81 9.45 -7.33
N ALA A 506 4.49 10.22 -6.51
CA ALA A 506 3.85 11.21 -5.65
C ALA A 506 3.31 12.39 -6.47
N VAL A 507 2.06 12.77 -6.20
CA VAL A 507 1.39 13.93 -6.82
C VAL A 507 1.61 15.23 -6.02
N SER A 508 2.13 15.13 -4.79
CA SER A 508 2.49 16.25 -3.92
C SER A 508 3.94 16.22 -3.45
N ASN A 509 4.55 17.39 -3.23
CA ASN A 509 5.85 17.52 -2.56
C ASN A 509 5.72 17.66 -1.02
N ILE A 510 6.84 17.81 -0.31
CA ILE A 510 6.86 17.90 1.17
C ILE A 510 6.21 19.16 1.74
N TRP A 511 6.03 20.19 0.91
CA TRP A 511 5.37 21.45 1.25
C TRP A 511 3.90 21.46 0.78
N ALA A 512 3.36 20.27 0.47
CA ALA A 512 2.00 20.07 0.00
C ALA A 512 1.66 20.70 -1.36
N GLN A 513 2.65 21.18 -2.12
CA GLN A 513 2.37 21.72 -3.46
C GLN A 513 2.09 20.58 -4.43
N SER A 514 1.11 20.81 -5.32
CA SER A 514 0.85 19.96 -6.48
C SER A 514 2.10 19.85 -7.35
N ARG A 515 2.40 18.65 -7.82
CA ARG A 515 3.43 18.41 -8.83
C ARG A 515 2.75 18.33 -10.20
N LYS A 516 2.68 19.46 -10.92
CA LYS A 516 2.13 19.49 -12.30
C LYS A 516 3.17 18.94 -13.28
N ASP A 517 2.75 18.41 -14.42
CA ASP A 517 3.65 17.83 -15.45
C ASP A 517 4.80 18.75 -15.91
N SER A 518 4.65 20.07 -15.75
CA SER A 518 5.67 21.07 -16.02
C SER A 518 6.75 21.21 -14.94
N ASP A 519 6.54 20.63 -13.76
CA ASP A 519 7.54 20.63 -12.70
C ASP A 519 8.69 19.70 -13.08
N LYS A 520 9.89 20.27 -13.17
CA LYS A 520 11.16 19.51 -13.18
C LYS A 520 11.35 18.61 -11.94
N PHE A 521 10.40 18.64 -11.00
CA PHE A 521 10.44 17.99 -9.70
C PHE A 521 9.63 16.69 -9.60
N ILE A 522 8.85 16.31 -10.62
CA ILE A 522 8.21 14.99 -10.65
C ILE A 522 9.31 13.93 -10.68
N ALA A 523 9.36 13.11 -9.63
CA ALA A 523 10.24 11.97 -9.52
C ALA A 523 9.36 10.74 -9.73
N ASN A 524 9.41 10.17 -10.92
CA ASN A 524 8.70 8.94 -11.22
C ASN A 524 9.50 7.76 -10.69
N TYR A 525 9.32 7.47 -9.41
CA TYR A 525 10.08 6.42 -8.74
C TYR A 525 9.72 5.03 -9.25
N GLU A 526 8.46 4.81 -9.65
CA GLU A 526 8.04 3.55 -10.29
C GLU A 526 8.74 3.37 -11.64
N ASP A 527 8.80 4.43 -12.47
CA ASP A 527 9.52 4.40 -13.74
C ASP A 527 11.03 4.17 -13.55
N SER A 528 11.61 4.69 -12.46
CA SER A 528 13.00 4.40 -12.10
C SER A 528 13.26 2.93 -11.78
N LEU A 529 12.26 2.18 -11.30
CA LEU A 529 12.39 0.74 -11.10
C LEU A 529 12.41 0.03 -12.46
N LEU A 530 11.58 0.47 -13.41
CA LEU A 530 11.61 -0.03 -14.79
C LEU A 530 12.95 0.27 -15.48
N ASP A 531 13.50 1.48 -15.29
CA ASP A 531 14.85 1.83 -15.75
C ASP A 531 15.92 0.87 -15.16
N LEU A 532 15.78 0.50 -13.89
CA LEU A 532 16.69 -0.45 -13.25
C LEU A 532 16.54 -1.84 -13.85
N ILE A 533 15.31 -2.29 -14.13
CA ILE A 533 15.06 -3.58 -14.78
C ILE A 533 15.77 -3.63 -16.14
N GLU A 534 15.55 -2.62 -17.00
CA GLU A 534 16.22 -2.47 -18.30
C GLU A 534 17.75 -2.48 -18.13
N TYR A 535 18.27 -1.72 -17.16
CA TYR A 535 19.70 -1.66 -16.88
C TYR A 535 20.27 -3.02 -16.48
N ILE A 536 19.57 -3.78 -15.63
CA ILE A 536 20.03 -5.09 -15.18
C ILE A 536 20.06 -6.08 -16.34
N ASP A 537 19.03 -6.11 -17.19
CA ASP A 537 18.98 -7.00 -18.35
C ASP A 537 20.09 -6.72 -19.38
N LEU A 538 20.49 -5.46 -19.53
CA LEU A 538 21.57 -5.06 -20.43
C LEU A 538 22.98 -5.38 -19.88
N ASN A 539 23.16 -5.35 -18.56
CA ASN A 539 24.49 -5.38 -17.93
C ASN A 539 24.82 -6.71 -17.23
N TYR A 540 23.83 -7.59 -17.05
CA TYR A 540 24.01 -8.90 -16.40
C TYR A 540 23.44 -10.03 -17.26
N ARG A 541 23.88 -11.27 -16.98
CA ARG A 541 23.39 -12.46 -17.71
C ARG A 541 22.03 -12.88 -17.17
N THR A 542 21.01 -12.09 -17.47
CA THR A 542 19.62 -12.40 -17.14
C THR A 542 19.03 -13.33 -18.19
N ARG A 543 18.11 -14.20 -17.77
CA ARG A 543 17.31 -15.00 -18.70
C ARG A 543 16.34 -14.10 -19.44
N GLN A 544 16.29 -14.27 -20.74
CA GLN A 544 15.38 -13.54 -21.60
C GLN A 544 13.98 -14.18 -21.58
N PRO A 545 12.91 -13.42 -21.86
CA PRO A 545 11.54 -13.94 -21.87
C PRO A 545 11.38 -15.25 -22.66
N GLU A 546 12.02 -15.37 -23.82
CA GLU A 546 11.92 -16.54 -24.70
C GLU A 546 12.52 -17.81 -24.05
N GLU A 547 13.49 -17.66 -23.15
CA GLU A 547 14.11 -18.77 -22.40
C GLU A 547 13.23 -19.27 -21.25
N VAL A 548 12.28 -18.44 -20.82
CA VAL A 548 11.38 -18.66 -19.67
C VAL A 548 9.99 -19.09 -20.14
N GLU A 549 9.54 -18.58 -21.29
CA GLU A 549 8.24 -18.87 -21.93
C GLU A 549 8.21 -20.21 -22.68
N GLU A 550 9.37 -20.84 -22.90
CA GLU A 550 9.48 -22.15 -23.55
C GLU A 550 8.86 -23.27 -22.66
N LYS A 551 7.55 -23.44 -22.82
CA LYS A 551 6.67 -24.57 -22.45
C LYS A 551 6.73 -25.03 -20.99
N TYR A 552 5.77 -24.52 -20.20
CA TYR A 552 5.09 -25.31 -19.17
C TYR A 552 3.99 -26.15 -19.80
#